data_AF-A0A4V2ALN2-F1
#
_entry.id   AF-A0A4V2ALN2-F1
#
_cell.length_a   1.000
_cell.length_b   1.000
_cell.length_c   1.000
_cell.angle_alpha   90.00
_cell.angle_beta   90.00
_cell.angle_gamma   90.00
#
_symmetry.space_group_name_H-M   'P 1'
#
loop_
_entity.id
_entity.type
_entity.pdbx_description
1 polymer ?
#
loop_
_entity_poly.entity_id
_entity_poly.type
_entity_poly.pdbx_seq_one_letter_code
_entity_poly.pdbx_strand_id
1 'polypeptide(L)'
;TSHGYVAAKAADFLGGMPGRLISVHLGNGCSITAIRDGRSVDTSMGFGPLAGLVMGTRSGDIDPSVIFHMADEPQIEIGTIRDMLNKNAGLMGLAGTNDMREVRRKINEGDKQAALAVDMYVYRIKKFIGAYASVLNGVDAIIFTAGVGENDVDIRRLICTGMEYLGVNIDEALNSARSGETRAIEKAGSPVRILVVPTNEELEIAEQCYKLTL
;
A
#
# COMPACT_ATOMS: atom_id res chain seq x y z
N THR A 1 3.57 3.64 -13.25
CA THR A 1 2.37 3.29 -14.05
C THR A 1 1.14 3.18 -13.16
N SER A 2 1.05 2.22 -12.22
CA SER A 2 -0.16 2.03 -11.39
C SER A 2 -0.66 3.28 -10.65
N HIS A 3 0.19 4.02 -9.92
CA HIS A 3 -0.25 5.21 -9.18
C HIS A 3 -0.89 6.30 -10.06
N GLY A 4 -0.36 6.52 -11.27
CA GLY A 4 -0.93 7.46 -12.23
C GLY A 4 -2.26 6.97 -12.82
N TYR A 5 -2.31 5.68 -13.18
CA TYR A 5 -3.52 5.03 -13.67
C TYR A 5 -4.67 5.14 -12.67
N VAL A 6 -4.43 4.76 -11.41
CA VAL A 6 -5.51 4.78 -10.40
C VAL A 6 -5.93 6.18 -10.02
N ALA A 7 -5.04 7.17 -10.09
CA ALA A 7 -5.39 8.57 -9.91
C ALA A 7 -6.32 9.08 -11.02
N ALA A 8 -6.06 8.71 -12.28
CA ALA A 8 -6.94 9.03 -13.39
C ALA A 8 -8.30 8.35 -13.26
N LYS A 9 -8.34 7.05 -12.94
CA LYS A 9 -9.60 6.32 -12.70
C LYS A 9 -10.42 6.87 -11.54
N ALA A 10 -9.75 7.28 -10.46
CA ALA A 10 -10.41 7.95 -9.35
C ALA A 10 -10.98 9.32 -9.78
N ALA A 11 -10.26 10.07 -10.61
CA ALA A 11 -10.77 11.32 -11.15
C ALA A 11 -12.02 11.11 -12.01
N ASP A 12 -12.01 10.11 -12.90
CA ASP A 12 -13.18 9.73 -13.70
C ASP A 12 -14.37 9.37 -12.81
N PHE A 13 -14.15 8.57 -11.77
CA PHE A 13 -15.18 8.13 -10.84
C PHE A 13 -15.75 9.28 -9.99
N LEU A 14 -14.91 10.23 -9.60
CA LEU A 14 -15.30 11.38 -8.75
C LEU A 14 -15.82 12.57 -9.56
N GLY A 15 -15.78 12.52 -10.89
CA GLY A 15 -16.17 13.62 -11.77
C GLY A 15 -15.14 14.75 -11.85
N GLY A 16 -13.90 14.50 -11.45
CA GLY A 16 -12.81 15.47 -11.44
C GLY A 16 -11.62 15.01 -10.60
N MET A 17 -10.42 15.53 -10.91
CA MET A 17 -9.20 15.21 -10.16
C MET A 17 -9.28 15.79 -8.74
N PRO A 18 -9.14 14.96 -7.69
CA PRO A 18 -9.05 15.46 -6.32
C PRO A 18 -7.81 16.33 -6.14
N GLY A 19 -7.93 17.39 -5.34
CA GLY A 19 -6.79 18.27 -5.04
C GLY A 19 -5.71 17.57 -4.21
N ARG A 20 -6.11 16.68 -3.30
CA ARG A 20 -5.23 15.93 -2.38
C ARG A 20 -5.60 14.46 -2.39
N LEU A 21 -4.78 13.63 -3.02
CA LEU A 21 -5.01 12.21 -3.18
C LEU A 21 -3.85 11.39 -2.62
N ILE A 22 -4.17 10.31 -1.91
CA ILE A 22 -3.21 9.30 -1.50
C ILE A 22 -3.55 7.99 -2.21
N SER A 23 -2.60 7.41 -2.94
CA SER A 23 -2.79 6.11 -3.59
C SER A 23 -1.93 5.05 -2.91
N VAL A 24 -2.58 3.95 -2.50
CA VAL A 24 -2.03 2.84 -1.72
C VAL A 24 -2.03 1.58 -2.60
N HIS A 25 -0.87 1.26 -3.16
CA HIS A 25 -0.68 0.09 -4.02
C HIS A 25 -0.13 -1.06 -3.17
N LEU A 26 -0.93 -2.12 -2.98
CA LEU A 26 -0.59 -3.26 -2.12
C LEU A 26 -0.50 -4.56 -2.94
N GLY A 27 0.60 -4.75 -3.67
CA GLY A 27 0.92 -5.97 -4.40
C GLY A 27 2.11 -6.72 -3.79
N ASN A 28 2.80 -7.54 -4.61
CA ASN A 28 4.07 -8.17 -4.21
C ASN A 28 5.13 -7.12 -3.80
N GLY A 29 5.14 -5.99 -4.51
CA GLY A 29 5.69 -4.74 -4.02
C GLY A 29 4.57 -3.86 -3.47
N CYS A 30 4.85 -3.17 -2.38
CA CYS A 30 3.91 -2.22 -1.80
C CYS A 30 4.50 -0.81 -1.87
N SER A 31 3.74 0.13 -2.40
CA SER A 31 4.12 1.55 -2.41
C SER A 31 2.90 2.43 -2.16
N ILE A 32 3.16 3.60 -1.62
CA ILE A 32 2.14 4.62 -1.38
C ILE A 32 2.66 5.95 -1.93
N THR A 33 1.78 6.72 -2.56
CA THR A 33 2.12 7.96 -3.25
C THR A 33 1.15 9.08 -2.87
N ALA A 34 1.71 10.24 -2.51
CA ALA A 34 0.98 11.49 -2.31
C ALA A 34 0.87 12.22 -3.64
N ILE A 35 -0.35 12.63 -4.00
CA ILE A 35 -0.67 13.24 -5.28
C ILE A 35 -1.42 14.55 -5.00
N ARG A 36 -0.93 15.65 -5.58
CA ARG A 36 -1.56 16.97 -5.52
C ARG A 36 -1.94 17.40 -6.92
N ASP A 37 -3.21 17.70 -7.15
CA ASP A 37 -3.74 18.15 -8.46
C ASP A 37 -3.27 17.25 -9.63
N GLY A 38 -3.33 15.94 -9.43
CA GLY A 38 -2.91 14.93 -10.42
C GLY A 38 -1.40 14.74 -10.56
N ARG A 39 -0.56 15.44 -9.79
CA ARG A 39 0.90 15.31 -9.82
C ARG A 39 1.41 14.61 -8.57
N SER A 40 2.25 13.60 -8.75
CA SER A 40 2.97 12.94 -7.66
C SER A 40 3.91 13.96 -6.99
N VAL A 41 3.74 14.18 -5.68
CA VAL A 41 4.60 15.07 -4.89
C VAL A 41 5.49 14.31 -3.90
N ASP A 42 5.13 13.07 -3.56
CA ASP A 42 5.93 12.18 -2.71
C ASP A 42 5.56 10.71 -2.96
N THR A 43 6.50 9.78 -2.75
CA THR A 43 6.28 8.34 -2.87
C THR A 43 7.21 7.54 -1.95
N SER A 44 6.75 6.38 -1.48
CA SER A 44 7.41 5.68 -0.38
C SER A 44 8.65 4.88 -0.80
N MET A 45 8.71 4.48 -2.07
CA MET A 45 9.92 3.86 -2.61
C MET A 45 10.96 4.94 -2.91
N GLY A 46 12.23 4.61 -2.69
CA GLY A 46 13.35 5.53 -2.90
C GLY A 46 14.11 5.22 -4.19
N PHE A 47 15.44 5.37 -4.12
CA PHE A 47 16.35 5.04 -5.23
C PHE A 47 16.12 3.63 -5.79
N GLY A 48 15.85 2.67 -4.90
CA GLY A 48 15.39 1.34 -5.25
C GLY A 48 14.06 1.02 -4.57
N PRO A 49 13.45 -0.13 -4.90
CA PRO A 49 12.11 -0.48 -4.47
C PRO A 49 12.09 -1.13 -3.07
N LEU A 50 13.15 -0.97 -2.28
CA LEU A 50 13.29 -1.54 -0.94
C LEU A 50 12.68 -0.65 0.15
N ALA A 51 12.80 0.68 0.00
CA ALA A 51 12.29 1.63 0.98
C ALA A 51 10.75 1.66 1.01
N GLY A 52 10.21 2.11 2.13
CA GLY A 52 8.80 2.38 2.34
C GLY A 52 8.07 1.33 3.14
N LEU A 53 7.04 0.76 2.52
CA LEU A 53 6.11 -0.17 3.17
C LEU A 53 6.75 -1.53 3.45
N VAL A 54 6.23 -2.23 4.46
CA VAL A 54 6.45 -3.67 4.60
C VAL A 54 5.83 -4.33 3.37
N MET A 55 6.54 -5.26 2.73
CA MET A 55 6.07 -5.92 1.50
C MET A 55 6.05 -7.44 1.67
N GLY A 56 5.81 -8.18 0.59
CA GLY A 56 5.82 -9.66 0.64
C GLY A 56 7.16 -10.22 1.14
N THR A 57 8.27 -9.83 0.51
CA THR A 57 9.62 -10.34 0.82
C THR A 57 10.65 -9.26 1.16
N ARG A 58 10.26 -7.99 0.99
CA ARG A 58 11.11 -6.82 1.24
C ARG A 58 10.79 -6.20 2.59
N SER A 59 11.84 -5.72 3.27
CA SER A 59 11.70 -5.15 4.61
C SER A 59 10.86 -3.87 4.65
N GLY A 60 10.91 -3.05 3.59
CA GLY A 60 10.53 -1.65 3.73
C GLY A 60 11.58 -0.87 4.51
N ASP A 61 11.20 0.28 5.07
CA ASP A 61 12.10 1.04 5.94
C ASP A 61 12.52 0.24 7.15
N ILE A 62 13.81 0.30 7.45
CA ILE A 62 14.45 -0.15 8.67
C ILE A 62 15.42 0.94 9.12
N ASP A 63 15.86 0.89 10.38
CA ASP A 63 16.96 1.73 10.81
C ASP A 63 18.23 1.35 10.03
N PRO A 64 18.91 2.30 9.35
CA PRO A 64 20.17 2.03 8.66
C PRO A 64 21.25 1.41 9.56
N SER A 65 21.23 1.66 10.87
CA SER A 65 22.15 1.06 11.84
C SER A 65 22.11 -0.47 11.85
N VAL A 66 20.96 -1.07 11.53
CA VAL A 66 20.80 -2.52 11.43
C VAL A 66 21.67 -3.11 10.30
N ILE A 67 21.86 -2.37 9.20
CA ILE A 67 22.71 -2.80 8.09
C ILE A 67 24.17 -2.87 8.54
N PHE A 68 24.64 -1.83 9.23
CA PHE A 68 26.01 -1.78 9.75
C PHE A 68 26.24 -2.85 10.83
N HIS A 69 25.28 -3.01 11.74
CA HIS A 69 25.33 -4.05 12.76
C HIS A 69 25.47 -5.45 12.16
N MET A 70 24.72 -5.77 11.10
CA MET A 70 24.87 -7.05 10.40
C MET A 70 26.20 -7.16 9.66
N ALA A 71 26.73 -6.05 9.12
CA ALA A 71 27.98 -6.04 8.37
C ALA A 71 29.23 -6.17 9.27
N ASP A 72 29.12 -5.85 10.56
CA ASP A 72 30.19 -6.02 11.54
C ASP A 72 30.41 -7.50 11.92
N GLU A 73 29.44 -8.37 11.64
CA GLU A 73 29.53 -9.81 11.87
C GLU A 73 30.44 -10.48 10.80
N PRO A 74 31.60 -11.08 11.17
CA PRO A 74 32.59 -11.56 10.20
C PRO A 74 32.07 -12.59 9.19
N GLN A 75 31.00 -13.30 9.53
CA GLN A 75 30.36 -14.35 8.74
C GLN A 75 29.25 -13.86 7.81
N ILE A 76 28.90 -12.56 7.84
CA ILE A 76 27.81 -12.00 7.04
C ILE A 76 28.37 -11.11 5.94
N GLU A 77 28.23 -11.56 4.69
CA GLU A 77 28.59 -10.74 3.54
C GLU A 77 27.52 -9.69 3.23
N ILE A 78 27.95 -8.54 2.68
CA ILE A 78 27.06 -7.49 2.18
C ILE A 78 26.00 -8.05 1.19
N GLY A 79 26.40 -9.03 0.37
CA GLY A 79 25.48 -9.71 -0.55
C GLY A 79 24.34 -10.43 0.19
N THR A 80 24.67 -11.13 1.27
CA THR A 80 23.69 -11.80 2.15
C THR A 80 22.75 -10.80 2.78
N ILE A 81 23.26 -9.66 3.29
CA ILE A 81 22.41 -8.59 3.84
C ILE A 81 21.41 -8.09 2.78
N ARG A 82 21.89 -7.85 1.56
CA ARG A 82 21.03 -7.41 0.45
C ARG A 82 19.92 -8.43 0.16
N ASP A 83 20.25 -9.71 0.12
CA ASP A 83 19.29 -10.79 -0.11
C ASP A 83 18.31 -10.93 1.05
N MET A 84 18.77 -10.80 2.30
CA MET A 84 17.90 -10.78 3.48
C MET A 84 16.84 -9.68 3.35
N LEU A 85 17.26 -8.45 3.07
CA LEU A 85 16.35 -7.30 2.99
C LEU A 85 15.41 -7.35 1.78
N ASN A 86 15.77 -8.01 0.68
CA ASN A 86 14.96 -8.03 -0.55
C ASN A 86 14.11 -9.30 -0.73
N LYS A 87 14.56 -10.44 -0.21
CA LYS A 87 13.97 -11.76 -0.52
C LYS A 87 13.48 -12.50 0.72
N ASN A 88 14.06 -12.22 1.90
CA ASN A 88 13.79 -12.99 3.12
C ASN A 88 13.25 -12.11 4.27
N ALA A 89 12.74 -10.91 3.96
CA ALA A 89 12.17 -9.98 4.94
C ALA A 89 10.67 -9.79 4.69
N GLY A 90 10.08 -8.70 5.20
CA GLY A 90 8.66 -8.41 5.01
C GLY A 90 7.77 -9.47 5.64
N LEU A 91 6.62 -9.74 5.03
CA LEU A 91 5.71 -10.81 5.48
C LEU A 91 6.37 -12.19 5.47
N MET A 92 7.24 -12.47 4.50
CA MET A 92 8.00 -13.72 4.45
C MET A 92 8.86 -13.89 5.70
N GLY A 93 9.62 -12.86 6.07
CA GLY A 93 10.47 -12.88 7.28
C GLY A 93 9.69 -12.87 8.60
N LEU A 94 8.51 -12.23 8.63
CA LEU A 94 7.73 -12.06 9.86
C LEU A 94 6.72 -13.20 10.10
N ALA A 95 6.09 -13.71 9.05
CA ALA A 95 5.01 -14.69 9.11
C ALA A 95 5.37 -16.04 8.45
N GLY A 96 6.54 -16.16 7.81
CA GLY A 96 6.98 -17.36 7.09
C GLY A 96 6.33 -17.55 5.72
N THR A 97 5.56 -16.57 5.23
CA THR A 97 4.91 -16.57 3.92
C THR A 97 4.66 -15.13 3.46
N ASN A 98 4.68 -14.90 2.16
CA ASN A 98 4.30 -13.62 1.55
C ASN A 98 2.85 -13.61 1.01
N ASP A 99 2.13 -14.74 1.10
CA ASP A 99 0.71 -14.81 0.72
C ASP A 99 -0.17 -14.38 1.89
N MET A 100 -0.82 -13.22 1.75
CA MET A 100 -1.71 -12.69 2.78
C MET A 100 -2.87 -13.65 3.12
N ARG A 101 -3.35 -14.47 2.17
CA ARG A 101 -4.41 -15.46 2.44
C ARG A 101 -3.93 -16.51 3.43
N GLU A 102 -2.70 -16.95 3.28
CA GLU A 102 -2.07 -17.89 4.19
C GLU A 102 -1.77 -17.25 5.54
N VAL A 103 -1.30 -15.99 5.58
CA VAL A 103 -1.16 -15.24 6.83
C VAL A 103 -2.48 -15.20 7.61
N ARG A 104 -3.61 -14.92 6.94
CA ARG A 104 -4.95 -14.94 7.56
C ARG A 104 -5.33 -16.32 8.09
N ARG A 105 -5.02 -17.40 7.35
CA ARG A 105 -5.24 -18.78 7.82
C ARG A 105 -4.49 -19.02 9.14
N LYS A 106 -3.20 -18.67 9.19
CA LYS A 106 -2.37 -18.80 10.41
C LYS A 106 -2.92 -17.99 11.57
N ILE A 107 -3.40 -16.76 11.33
CA ILE A 107 -4.04 -15.94 12.37
C ILE A 107 -5.29 -16.64 12.93
N ASN A 108 -6.15 -17.18 12.05
CA ASN A 108 -7.35 -17.90 12.47
C ASN A 108 -7.03 -19.19 13.28
N GLU A 109 -5.85 -19.76 13.08
CA GLU A 109 -5.30 -20.90 13.84
C GLU A 109 -4.57 -20.48 15.12
N GLY A 110 -4.51 -19.18 15.43
CA GLY A 110 -3.93 -18.64 16.66
C GLY A 110 -2.42 -18.32 16.57
N ASP A 111 -1.84 -18.23 15.38
CA ASP A 111 -0.45 -17.82 15.19
C ASP A 111 -0.26 -16.34 15.53
N LYS A 112 0.36 -16.10 16.69
CA LYS A 112 0.66 -14.75 17.19
C LYS A 112 1.69 -14.00 16.35
N GLN A 113 2.62 -14.70 15.69
CA GLN A 113 3.62 -14.06 14.82
C GLN A 113 2.98 -13.59 13.53
N ALA A 114 2.06 -14.38 12.96
CA ALA A 114 1.27 -13.95 11.80
C ALA A 114 0.40 -12.72 12.12
N ALA A 115 -0.20 -12.67 13.31
CA ALA A 115 -0.95 -11.50 13.77
C ALA A 115 -0.05 -10.25 13.91
N LEU A 116 1.10 -10.39 14.56
CA LEU A 116 2.08 -9.30 14.69
C LEU A 116 2.58 -8.81 13.32
N ALA A 117 2.78 -9.71 12.36
CA ALA A 117 3.19 -9.36 11.00
C ALA A 117 2.16 -8.46 10.31
N VAL A 118 0.87 -8.77 10.45
CA VAL A 118 -0.23 -7.93 9.95
C VAL A 118 -0.28 -6.60 10.66
N ASP A 119 -0.12 -6.58 11.99
CA ASP A 119 -0.09 -5.33 12.77
C ASP A 119 1.04 -4.40 12.30
N MET A 120 2.25 -4.95 12.09
CA MET A 120 3.39 -4.19 11.56
C MET A 120 3.15 -3.67 10.14
N TYR A 121 2.56 -4.50 9.28
CA TYR A 121 2.20 -4.17 7.90
C TYR A 121 1.20 -3.00 7.86
N VAL A 122 0.10 -3.12 8.60
CA VAL A 122 -0.94 -2.09 8.71
C VAL A 122 -0.39 -0.81 9.35
N TYR A 123 0.36 -0.94 10.45
CA TYR A 123 0.97 0.19 11.14
C TYR A 123 1.85 1.02 10.21
N ARG A 124 2.69 0.36 9.40
CA ARG A 124 3.57 1.05 8.44
C ARG A 124 2.75 1.82 7.40
N ILE A 125 1.69 1.21 6.86
CA ILE A 125 0.80 1.88 5.89
C ILE A 125 0.14 3.11 6.51
N LYS A 126 -0.41 2.97 7.72
CA LYS A 126 -1.04 4.08 8.46
C LYS A 126 -0.08 5.23 8.71
N LYS A 127 1.17 4.93 9.08
CA LYS A 127 2.22 5.96 9.23
C LYS A 127 2.43 6.76 7.94
N PHE A 128 2.51 6.09 6.80
CA PHE A 128 2.67 6.78 5.52
C PHE A 128 1.44 7.58 5.12
N ILE A 129 0.23 7.08 5.35
CA ILE A 129 -1.00 7.87 5.12
C ILE A 129 -0.98 9.14 5.99
N GLY A 130 -0.62 9.04 7.26
CA GLY A 130 -0.50 10.22 8.15
C GLY A 130 0.58 11.20 7.70
N ALA A 131 1.75 10.69 7.31
CA ALA A 131 2.84 11.52 6.77
C ALA A 131 2.39 12.26 5.51
N TYR A 132 1.72 11.57 4.58
CA TYR A 132 1.28 12.17 3.33
C TYR A 132 0.07 13.08 3.47
N ALA A 133 -0.85 12.79 4.40
CA ALA A 133 -1.88 13.75 4.78
C ALA A 133 -1.24 15.03 5.32
N SER A 134 -0.12 14.93 6.06
CA SER A 134 0.63 16.10 6.52
C SER A 134 1.30 16.86 5.36
N VAL A 135 1.96 16.14 4.44
CA VAL A 135 2.58 16.73 3.23
C VAL A 135 1.55 17.43 2.34
N LEU A 136 0.36 16.83 2.19
CA LEU A 136 -0.72 17.34 1.37
C LEU A 136 -1.53 18.44 2.06
N ASN A 137 -1.35 18.64 3.36
CA ASN A 137 -2.19 19.48 4.22
C ASN A 137 -3.67 19.06 4.19
N GLY A 138 -3.90 17.79 4.52
CA GLY A 138 -5.19 17.10 4.46
C GLY A 138 -5.25 16.07 3.33
N VAL A 139 -6.40 15.42 3.16
CA VAL A 139 -6.63 14.40 2.15
C VAL A 139 -8.10 14.45 1.71
N ASP A 140 -8.34 14.39 0.41
CA ASP A 140 -9.69 14.34 -0.17
C ASP A 140 -10.09 12.90 -0.51
N ALA A 141 -9.11 12.09 -0.94
CA ALA A 141 -9.33 10.71 -1.31
C ALA A 141 -8.15 9.80 -0.94
N ILE A 142 -8.46 8.57 -0.55
CA ILE A 142 -7.50 7.47 -0.37
C ILE A 142 -7.92 6.34 -1.32
N ILE A 143 -7.01 5.88 -2.18
CA ILE A 143 -7.27 4.80 -3.13
C ILE A 143 -6.50 3.55 -2.68
N PHE A 144 -7.18 2.41 -2.63
CA PHE A 144 -6.56 1.09 -2.52
C PHE A 144 -6.57 0.40 -3.88
N THR A 145 -5.44 -0.23 -4.22
CA THR A 145 -5.27 -0.95 -5.49
C THR A 145 -4.29 -2.13 -5.36
N ALA A 146 -4.15 -2.90 -6.44
CA ALA A 146 -3.36 -4.12 -6.55
C ALA A 146 -3.88 -5.28 -5.69
N GLY A 147 -3.20 -6.43 -5.75
CA GLY A 147 -3.69 -7.71 -5.23
C GLY A 147 -4.32 -7.66 -3.83
N VAL A 148 -3.60 -7.17 -2.82
CA VAL A 148 -4.11 -7.05 -1.45
C VAL A 148 -5.09 -5.88 -1.33
N GLY A 149 -4.77 -4.73 -1.92
CA GLY A 149 -5.59 -3.52 -1.80
C GLY A 149 -7.00 -3.69 -2.38
N GLU A 150 -7.15 -4.47 -3.45
CA GLU A 150 -8.42 -4.74 -4.12
C GLU A 150 -9.25 -5.81 -3.41
N ASN A 151 -8.58 -6.87 -2.92
CA ASN A 151 -9.24 -8.11 -2.53
C ASN A 151 -9.34 -8.33 -1.01
N ASP A 152 -8.48 -7.69 -0.22
CA ASP A 152 -8.43 -7.92 1.22
C ASP A 152 -9.25 -6.85 1.99
N VAL A 153 -10.49 -7.23 2.29
CA VAL A 153 -11.47 -6.42 3.03
C VAL A 153 -10.95 -6.04 4.41
N ASP A 154 -10.30 -6.99 5.09
CA ASP A 154 -9.83 -6.82 6.45
C ASP A 154 -8.62 -5.89 6.52
N ILE A 155 -7.67 -6.02 5.58
CA ILE A 155 -6.52 -5.11 5.53
C ILE A 155 -6.99 -3.67 5.31
N ARG A 156 -7.89 -3.41 4.36
CA ARG A 156 -8.45 -2.06 4.17
C ARG A 156 -9.13 -1.54 5.44
N ARG A 157 -9.95 -2.36 6.08
CA ARG A 157 -10.62 -2.03 7.36
C ARG A 157 -9.62 -1.67 8.44
N LEU A 158 -8.60 -2.51 8.65
CA LEU A 158 -7.57 -2.32 9.68
C LEU A 158 -6.74 -1.05 9.43
N ILE A 159 -6.43 -0.74 8.16
CA ILE A 159 -5.75 0.49 7.78
C ILE A 159 -6.62 1.71 8.12
N CYS A 160 -7.89 1.70 7.73
CA CYS A 160 -8.80 2.84 7.94
C CYS A 160 -9.24 3.03 9.40
N THR A 161 -9.24 1.97 10.22
CA THR A 161 -9.67 2.02 11.62
C THR A 161 -8.79 2.98 12.43
N GLY A 162 -9.36 3.86 13.26
CA GLY A 162 -8.58 4.78 14.10
C GLY A 162 -7.99 5.97 13.34
N MET A 163 -8.54 6.29 12.16
CA MET A 163 -8.18 7.45 11.34
C MET A 163 -9.35 8.44 11.18
N GLU A 164 -10.36 8.35 12.05
CA GLU A 164 -11.57 9.17 12.02
C GLU A 164 -11.25 10.66 12.19
N TYR A 165 -10.16 10.99 12.90
CA TYR A 165 -9.66 12.36 13.06
C TYR A 165 -9.20 13.00 11.73
N LEU A 166 -8.87 12.18 10.72
CA LEU A 166 -8.59 12.63 9.35
C LEU A 166 -9.85 12.64 8.47
N GLY A 167 -11.01 12.27 9.01
CA GLY A 167 -12.25 12.12 8.25
C GLY A 167 -12.34 10.80 7.47
N VAL A 168 -11.48 9.81 7.77
CA VAL A 168 -11.51 8.48 7.13
C VAL A 168 -12.54 7.61 7.85
N ASN A 169 -13.70 7.42 7.23
CA ASN A 169 -14.81 6.65 7.81
C ASN A 169 -15.24 5.53 6.86
N ILE A 170 -14.73 4.32 7.06
CA ILE A 170 -15.05 3.17 6.21
C ILE A 170 -16.47 2.63 6.50
N ASP A 171 -17.19 2.22 5.46
CA ASP A 171 -18.45 1.49 5.54
C ASP A 171 -18.18 0.00 5.35
N GLU A 172 -18.51 -0.81 6.36
CA GLU A 172 -18.21 -2.24 6.36
C GLU A 172 -18.95 -3.03 5.27
N ALA A 173 -20.18 -2.64 4.94
CA ALA A 173 -20.97 -3.32 3.93
C ALA A 173 -20.42 -3.02 2.54
N LEU A 174 -20.11 -1.75 2.25
CA LEU A 174 -19.49 -1.35 0.99
C LEU A 174 -18.08 -1.93 0.83
N ASN A 175 -17.29 -1.94 1.92
CA ASN A 175 -15.95 -2.51 1.91
C ASN A 175 -15.95 -4.01 1.61
N SER A 176 -16.96 -4.74 2.11
CA SER A 176 -17.13 -6.18 1.90
C SER A 176 -17.63 -6.55 0.51
N ALA A 177 -18.21 -5.61 -0.23
CA ALA A 177 -18.68 -5.84 -1.60
C ALA A 177 -17.50 -6.10 -2.54
N ARG A 178 -17.57 -7.20 -3.30
CA ARG A 178 -16.60 -7.53 -4.36
C ARG A 178 -17.07 -6.94 -5.68
N SER A 179 -16.16 -6.29 -6.40
CA SER A 179 -16.42 -5.70 -7.71
C SER A 179 -15.12 -5.67 -8.52
N GLY A 180 -15.23 -5.87 -9.84
CA GLY A 180 -14.16 -5.60 -10.80
C GLY A 180 -14.11 -4.14 -11.26
N GLU A 181 -15.03 -3.31 -10.75
CA GLU A 181 -15.13 -1.88 -11.07
C GLU A 181 -14.61 -1.01 -9.92
N THR A 182 -14.29 0.24 -10.24
CA THR A 182 -13.99 1.27 -9.22
C THR A 182 -15.20 1.46 -8.31
N ARG A 183 -14.98 1.48 -7.00
CA ARG A 183 -16.04 1.66 -6.01
C ARG A 183 -15.59 2.50 -4.82
N ALA A 184 -16.56 3.19 -4.22
CA ALA A 184 -16.39 3.88 -2.95
C ALA A 184 -16.76 2.94 -1.79
N ILE A 185 -16.00 3.02 -0.70
CA ILE A 185 -16.16 2.16 0.47
C ILE A 185 -16.23 2.96 1.78
N GLU A 186 -16.39 4.28 1.71
CA GLU A 186 -16.64 5.13 2.86
C GLU A 186 -18.13 5.26 3.20
N LYS A 187 -18.42 5.65 4.45
CA LYS A 187 -19.78 6.00 4.88
C LYS A 187 -20.28 7.25 4.17
N ALA A 188 -21.60 7.34 3.98
CA ALA A 188 -22.24 8.54 3.47
C ALA A 188 -21.86 9.78 4.31
N GLY A 189 -21.48 10.86 3.64
CA GLY A 189 -21.04 12.10 4.29
C GLY A 189 -19.61 12.08 4.85
N SER A 190 -18.85 11.00 4.64
CA SER A 190 -17.41 10.97 4.99
C SER A 190 -16.66 12.12 4.31
N PRO A 191 -15.89 12.94 5.05
CA PRO A 191 -15.09 14.01 4.46
C PRO A 191 -14.03 13.51 3.46
N VAL A 192 -13.51 12.30 3.70
CA VAL A 192 -12.54 11.63 2.83
C VAL A 192 -13.24 10.53 2.05
N ARG A 193 -13.05 10.52 0.73
CA ARG A 193 -13.44 9.43 -0.16
C ARG A 193 -12.47 8.25 0.01
N ILE A 194 -12.98 7.03 0.12
CA ILE A 194 -12.14 5.84 0.22
C ILE A 194 -12.51 4.95 -0.96
N LEU A 195 -11.60 4.82 -1.92
CA LEU A 195 -11.87 4.12 -3.16
C LEU A 195 -11.10 2.81 -3.23
N VAL A 196 -11.70 1.80 -3.84
CA VAL A 196 -11.00 0.64 -4.36
C VAL A 196 -11.01 0.75 -5.87
N VAL A 197 -9.82 0.84 -6.47
CA VAL A 197 -9.64 0.98 -7.92
C VAL A 197 -8.86 -0.24 -8.39
N PRO A 198 -9.49 -1.16 -9.14
CA PRO A 198 -8.77 -2.27 -9.75
C PRO A 198 -7.72 -1.75 -10.73
N THR A 199 -6.47 -2.17 -10.56
CA THR A 199 -5.39 -1.86 -11.52
C THR A 199 -5.31 -2.97 -12.58
N ASN A 200 -5.14 -2.58 -13.85
CA ASN A 200 -4.69 -3.46 -14.92
C ASN A 200 -3.38 -2.90 -15.50
N GLU A 201 -2.24 -3.36 -14.97
CA GLU A 201 -0.94 -2.82 -15.34
C GLU A 201 -0.58 -3.17 -16.79
N GLU A 202 -0.98 -4.34 -17.26
CA GLU A 202 -0.76 -4.81 -18.62
C GLU A 202 -1.48 -3.92 -19.65
N LEU A 203 -2.73 -3.54 -19.36
CA LEU A 203 -3.51 -2.62 -20.19
C LEU A 203 -2.85 -1.23 -20.24
N GLU A 204 -2.42 -0.70 -19.10
CA GLU A 204 -1.75 0.60 -19.04
C GLU A 204 -0.46 0.62 -19.87
N ILE A 205 0.35 -0.45 -19.78
CA ILE A 205 1.56 -0.57 -20.61
C ILE A 205 1.19 -0.59 -22.10
N ALA A 206 0.15 -1.34 -22.49
CA ALA A 206 -0.30 -1.40 -23.88
C ALA A 206 -0.76 -0.03 -24.39
N GLU A 207 -1.53 0.72 -23.61
CA GLU A 207 -2.00 2.07 -23.97
C GLU A 207 -0.85 3.08 -24.07
N GLN A 208 0.13 3.02 -23.16
CA GLN A 208 1.32 3.88 -23.22
C GLN A 208 2.18 3.58 -24.45
N CYS A 209 2.41 2.31 -24.77
CA CYS A 209 3.11 1.90 -25.98
C CYS A 209 2.39 2.40 -27.24
N TYR A 210 1.06 2.26 -27.30
CA TYR A 210 0.26 2.71 -28.43
C TYR A 210 0.36 4.23 -28.66
N LYS A 211 0.29 5.03 -27.58
CA LYS A 211 0.44 6.50 -27.65
C LYS A 211 1.80 6.97 -28.15
N LEU A 212 2.87 6.18 -27.98
CA LEU A 212 4.21 6.50 -28.48
C LEU A 212 4.40 6.17 -29.97
N THR A 213 3.49 5.38 -30.56
CA THR A 213 3.55 4.94 -31.96
C THR A 213 2.60 5.71 -32.89
N LEU A 214 1.89 6.71 -32.36
CA LEU A 214 1.09 7.69 -33.10
C LEU A 214 1.84 9.01 -33.23
#